data_AF-A0A3D0CWW0-F1
#
_entry.id   AF-A0A3D0CWW0-F1
#
_cell.length_a   1.000
_cell.length_b   1.000
_cell.length_c   1.000
_cell.angle_alpha   90.00
_cell.angle_beta   90.00
_cell.angle_gamma   90.00
#
_symmetry.space_group_name_H-M   'P 1'
#
loop_
_entity.id
_entity.type
_entity.pdbx_description
1 polymer ?
#
loop_
_entity_poly.entity_id
_entity_poly.type
_entity_poly.pdbx_seq_one_letter_code
_entity_poly.pdbx_strand_id
1 'polypeptide(L)'
;MPPCPPDRTTWTALSLFERIHLVVACVPPGNVATYGQIAIIACGTIRGARTVGWSLHGLTDAQAEVIPWWRIINAQGRISTSCREHSAELQRQLLEAEGIVFDANGRTSLADYAWPVASEAMFFAQLSST
;
A
#
# COMPACT_ATOMS: atom_id res chain seq x y z
N MET A 1 -2.13 -6.58 -14.62
CA MET A 1 -2.75 -5.24 -14.62
C MET A 1 -3.55 -5.11 -13.34
N PRO A 2 -3.33 -4.10 -12.49
CA PRO A 2 -4.24 -3.87 -11.38
C PRO A 2 -5.66 -3.61 -11.94
N PRO A 3 -6.73 -4.03 -11.26
CA PRO A 3 -8.09 -3.73 -11.70
C PRO A 3 -8.22 -2.22 -11.87
N CYS A 4 -8.82 -1.79 -12.99
CA CYS A 4 -9.20 -0.40 -13.18
C CYS A 4 -10.05 0.01 -11.97
N PRO A 5 -9.59 0.95 -11.14
CA PRO A 5 -10.37 1.42 -10.02
C PRO A 5 -11.64 2.07 -10.55
N PRO A 6 -12.75 1.88 -9.85
CA PRO A 6 -14.03 2.19 -10.41
C PRO A 6 -14.26 3.72 -10.40
N ASP A 7 -15.26 4.19 -11.13
CA ASP A 7 -15.57 5.62 -11.20
C ASP A 7 -15.84 6.24 -9.80
N ARG A 8 -15.88 7.58 -9.72
CA ARG A 8 -16.10 8.28 -8.44
C ARG A 8 -17.40 7.87 -7.74
N THR A 9 -18.43 7.50 -8.51
CA THR A 9 -19.71 7.03 -7.99
C THR A 9 -19.55 5.70 -7.26
N THR A 10 -18.90 4.75 -7.92
CA THR A 10 -18.66 3.41 -7.39
C THR A 10 -17.66 3.46 -6.22
N TRP A 11 -16.62 4.29 -6.29
CA TRP A 11 -15.68 4.54 -5.20
C TRP A 11 -16.38 4.89 -3.88
N THR A 12 -17.40 5.75 -3.97
CA THR A 12 -18.17 6.20 -2.79
C THR A 12 -19.05 5.09 -2.22
N ALA A 13 -19.49 4.14 -3.06
CA ALA A 13 -20.31 3.01 -2.66
C ALA A 13 -19.50 1.86 -2.00
N LEU A 14 -18.18 1.80 -2.24
CA LEU A 14 -17.31 0.78 -1.64
C LEU A 14 -17.20 0.93 -0.12
N SER A 15 -16.98 -0.20 0.55
CA SER A 15 -16.52 -0.20 1.94
C SER A 15 -15.12 0.39 2.06
N LEU A 16 -14.76 0.80 3.28
CA LEU A 16 -13.44 1.36 3.55
C LEU A 16 -12.31 0.37 3.23
N PHE A 17 -12.50 -0.91 3.54
CA PHE A 17 -11.46 -1.94 3.30
C PHE A 17 -11.31 -2.22 1.81
N GLU A 18 -12.39 -2.25 1.04
CA GLU A 18 -12.32 -2.37 -0.42
C GLU A 18 -11.54 -1.20 -1.04
N ARG A 19 -11.80 0.04 -0.59
CA ARG A 19 -11.02 1.20 -1.03
C ARG A 19 -9.54 1.06 -0.69
N ILE A 20 -9.21 0.62 0.53
CA ILE A 20 -7.81 0.39 0.95
C ILE A 20 -7.15 -0.66 0.05
N HIS A 21 -7.81 -1.80 -0.18
CA HIS A 21 -7.29 -2.89 -0.99
C HIS A 21 -7.04 -2.45 -2.44
N LEU A 22 -7.96 -1.68 -3.04
CA LEU A 22 -7.79 -1.13 -4.38
C LEU A 22 -6.59 -0.18 -4.47
N VAL A 23 -6.44 0.74 -3.52
CA VAL A 23 -5.31 1.67 -3.51
C VAL A 23 -3.99 0.93 -3.36
N VAL A 24 -3.93 -0.07 -2.47
CA VAL A 24 -2.73 -0.90 -2.28
C VAL A 24 -2.38 -1.69 -3.55
N ALA A 25 -3.38 -2.24 -4.25
CA ALA A 25 -3.17 -2.94 -5.52
C ALA A 25 -2.58 -2.06 -6.63
N CYS A 26 -2.76 -0.74 -6.56
CA CYS A 26 -2.21 0.22 -7.51
C CYS A 26 -0.77 0.68 -7.20
N VAL A 27 -0.20 0.33 -6.05
CA VAL A 27 1.21 0.63 -5.76
C VAL A 27 2.07 -0.22 -6.69
N PRO A 28 2.87 0.36 -7.60
CA PRO A 28 3.62 -0.42 -8.59
C PRO A 28 4.79 -1.18 -7.96
N PRO A 29 5.28 -2.26 -8.61
CA PRO A 29 6.50 -2.94 -8.19
C PRO A 29 7.69 -1.98 -8.18
N GLY A 30 8.56 -2.11 -7.19
CA GLY A 30 9.71 -1.22 -7.01
C GLY A 30 9.36 0.12 -6.34
N ASN A 31 8.10 0.30 -5.92
CA ASN A 31 7.68 1.40 -5.07
C ASN A 31 7.10 0.91 -3.75
N VAL A 32 7.21 1.77 -2.74
CA VAL A 32 6.60 1.59 -1.43
C VAL A 32 5.66 2.73 -1.10
N ALA A 33 4.59 2.45 -0.36
CA ALA A 33 3.69 3.46 0.16
C ALA A 33 3.64 3.38 1.69
N THR A 34 3.41 4.51 2.34
CA THR A 34 3.26 4.51 3.80
C THR A 34 1.82 4.22 4.21
N TYR A 35 1.60 3.62 5.38
CA TYR A 35 0.24 3.48 5.92
C TYR A 35 -0.54 4.80 5.96
N GLY A 36 0.15 5.91 6.26
CA GLY A 36 -0.46 7.24 6.27
C GLY A 36 -0.87 7.71 4.88
N GLN A 37 -0.05 7.45 3.87
CA GLN A 37 -0.35 7.78 2.47
C GLN A 37 -1.57 7.01 1.96
N ILE A 38 -1.63 5.69 2.21
CA ILE A 38 -2.81 4.88 1.85
C ILE A 38 -4.06 5.42 2.57
N ALA A 39 -3.94 5.81 3.84
CA ALA A 39 -5.05 6.37 4.61
C ALA A 39 -5.51 7.74 4.07
N ILE A 40 -4.60 8.58 3.57
CA ILE A 40 -4.96 9.85 2.92
C ILE A 40 -5.80 9.58 1.66
N ILE A 41 -5.40 8.59 0.85
CA ILE A 41 -6.07 8.29 -0.42
C ILE A 41 -7.43 7.61 -0.18
N ALA A 42 -7.48 6.56 0.65
CA ALA A 42 -8.67 5.72 0.83
C ALA A 42 -9.64 6.23 1.92
N CYS A 43 -9.13 6.90 2.95
CA CYS A 43 -9.90 7.39 4.10
C CYS A 43 -10.09 8.92 4.10
N GLY A 44 -9.35 9.66 3.26
CA GLY A 44 -9.31 11.12 3.29
C GLY A 44 -8.57 11.70 4.50
N THR A 45 -7.89 10.88 5.32
CA THR A 45 -7.21 11.34 6.53
C THR A 45 -6.04 10.45 6.94
N ILE A 46 -4.92 11.07 7.34
CA ILE A 46 -3.74 10.35 7.85
C ILE A 46 -4.03 9.55 9.13
N ARG A 47 -5.06 9.94 9.90
CA ARG A 47 -5.46 9.25 11.13
C ARG A 47 -5.94 7.82 10.88
N GLY A 48 -6.28 7.47 9.64
CA GLY A 48 -6.69 6.14 9.23
C GLY A 48 -5.55 5.12 9.10
N ALA A 49 -4.28 5.49 9.35
CA ALA A 49 -3.14 4.58 9.15
C ALA A 49 -3.26 3.26 9.93
N ARG A 50 -3.80 3.27 11.16
CA ARG A 50 -4.06 2.04 11.93
C ARG A 50 -5.12 1.17 11.28
N THR A 51 -6.16 1.79 10.72
CA THR A 51 -7.22 1.08 9.98
C THR A 51 -6.67 0.40 8.74
N VAL A 52 -5.72 1.02 8.03
CA VAL A 52 -5.00 0.38 6.92
C VAL A 52 -4.26 -0.86 7.40
N GLY A 53 -3.54 -0.76 8.52
CA GLY A 53 -2.89 -1.91 9.14
C GLY A 53 -3.87 -3.04 9.44
N TRP A 54 -5.01 -2.74 10.09
CA TRP A 54 -6.04 -3.73 10.38
C TRP A 54 -6.64 -4.37 9.11
N SER A 55 -6.87 -3.58 8.06
CA SER A 55 -7.35 -4.07 6.76
C SER A 55 -6.38 -5.09 6.16
N LEU A 56 -5.08 -4.77 6.15
CA LEU A 56 -4.04 -5.64 5.58
C LEU A 56 -3.76 -6.87 6.45
N HIS A 57 -3.95 -6.79 7.76
CA HIS A 57 -3.88 -7.95 8.66
C HIS A 57 -5.06 -8.91 8.49
N GLY A 58 -6.20 -8.43 8.00
CA GLY A 58 -7.42 -9.22 7.80
C GLY A 58 -7.58 -9.81 6.41
N LEU A 59 -6.54 -9.76 5.57
CA LEU A 59 -6.58 -10.37 4.24
C LEU A 59 -6.69 -11.88 4.35
N THR A 60 -7.54 -12.49 3.52
CA THR A 60 -7.52 -13.93 3.31
C THR A 60 -6.31 -14.33 2.46
N ASP A 61 -5.91 -15.61 2.47
CA ASP A 61 -4.81 -16.11 1.64
C ASP A 61 -4.97 -15.73 0.16
N ALA A 62 -6.17 -15.94 -0.39
CA ALA A 62 -6.50 -15.57 -1.77
C ALA A 62 -6.39 -14.06 -2.04
N GLN A 63 -6.69 -13.22 -1.05
CA GLN A 63 -6.53 -11.77 -1.17
C GLN A 63 -5.06 -11.36 -1.05
N ALA A 64 -4.29 -12.01 -0.18
CA ALA A 64 -2.87 -11.75 0.03
C ALA A 64 -2.02 -12.13 -1.21
N GLU A 65 -2.51 -13.02 -2.07
CA GLU A 65 -1.89 -13.35 -3.36
C GLU A 65 -2.00 -12.21 -4.39
N VAL A 66 -3.09 -11.43 -4.35
CA VAL A 66 -3.38 -10.40 -5.37
C VAL A 66 -3.15 -8.97 -4.86
N ILE A 67 -3.22 -8.74 -3.55
CA ILE A 67 -2.98 -7.44 -2.93
C ILE A 67 -1.52 -7.41 -2.45
N PRO A 68 -0.67 -6.51 -3.00
CA PRO A 68 0.75 -6.44 -2.68
C PRO A 68 0.99 -5.75 -1.33
N TRP A 69 0.49 -6.37 -0.25
CA TRP A 69 0.56 -5.85 1.12
C TRP A 69 2.00 -5.55 1.56
N TRP A 70 2.98 -6.27 1.01
CA TRP A 70 4.40 -6.07 1.31
C TRP A 70 4.93 -4.69 0.91
N ARG A 71 4.28 -4.00 -0.05
CA ARG A 71 4.65 -2.64 -0.48
C ARG A 71 4.28 -1.55 0.53
N ILE A 72 3.57 -1.88 1.60
CA ILE A 72 3.12 -0.93 2.60
C ILE A 72 4.03 -0.96 3.84
N ILE A 73 4.71 0.16 4.10
CA ILE A 73 5.68 0.30 5.18
C ILE A 73 5.36 1.49 6.09
N ASN A 74 6.10 1.66 7.17
CA ASN A 74 5.91 2.82 8.04
C ASN A 74 6.54 4.10 7.48
N ALA A 75 6.19 5.24 8.10
CA ALA A 75 6.70 6.56 7.72
C ALA A 75 8.21 6.76 7.96
N GLN A 76 8.89 5.82 8.63
CA GLN A 76 10.34 5.83 8.83
C GLN A 76 11.09 5.00 7.79
N GLY A 77 10.41 4.50 6.76
CA GLY A 77 11.00 3.63 5.74
C GLY A 77 11.29 2.22 6.26
N ARG A 78 10.62 1.77 7.33
CA ARG A 78 10.84 0.44 7.93
C ARG A 78 9.63 -0.47 7.76
N ILE A 79 9.92 -1.75 7.62
CA ILE A 79 8.93 -2.82 7.74
C ILE A 79 8.36 -2.81 9.18
N SER A 80 7.04 -2.87 9.30
CA SER A 80 6.33 -2.80 10.60
C SER A 80 5.28 -3.89 10.78
N THR A 81 5.28 -4.91 9.93
CA THR A 81 4.36 -6.04 10.07
C THR A 81 4.62 -6.78 11.39
N SER A 82 3.55 -7.04 12.13
CA SER A 82 3.51 -7.94 13.29
C SER A 82 2.74 -9.22 12.99
N CYS A 83 2.39 -9.48 11.71
CA CYS A 83 1.63 -10.65 11.32
C CYS A 83 2.53 -11.90 11.39
N ARG A 84 2.05 -12.96 12.04
CA ARG A 84 2.81 -14.22 12.13
C ARG A 84 2.89 -14.94 10.79
N GLU A 85 1.82 -14.92 10.01
CA GLU A 85 1.73 -15.53 8.68
C GLU A 85 2.46 -14.69 7.61
N HIS A 86 2.59 -13.39 7.85
CA HIS A 86 3.24 -12.43 6.97
C HIS A 86 4.41 -11.74 7.69
N SER A 87 5.47 -12.52 7.90
CA SER A 87 6.63 -12.10 8.68
C SER A 87 7.37 -10.90 8.06
N ALA A 88 8.07 -10.14 8.90
CA ALA A 88 8.89 -9.02 8.46
C ALA A 88 10.01 -9.45 7.48
N GLU A 89 10.51 -10.67 7.64
CA GLU A 89 11.52 -11.25 6.75
C GLU A 89 10.93 -11.54 5.36
N LEU A 90 9.74 -12.16 5.30
CA LEU A 90 9.04 -12.38 4.03
C LEU A 90 8.75 -11.05 3.32
N GLN A 91 8.26 -10.05 4.06
CA GLN A 91 8.01 -8.73 3.51
C GLN A 91 9.29 -8.12 2.92
N ARG A 92 10.43 -8.27 3.60
CA ARG A 92 11.72 -7.79 3.13
C ARG A 92 12.14 -8.47 1.83
N GLN A 93 12.07 -9.80 1.79
CA GLN A 93 12.45 -10.60 0.62
C GLN A 93 11.62 -10.23 -0.61
N LEU A 94 10.31 -10.02 -0.45
CA LEU A 94 9.42 -9.59 -1.53
C LEU A 94 9.78 -8.19 -2.05
N LEU A 95 10.12 -7.26 -1.15
CA LEU A 95 10.55 -5.91 -1.51
C LEU A 95 11.92 -5.91 -2.21
N GLU A 96 12.88 -6.68 -1.71
CA GLU A 96 14.20 -6.83 -2.32
C GLU A 96 14.11 -7.49 -3.70
N ALA A 97 13.19 -8.45 -3.89
CA ALA A 97 12.90 -9.04 -5.20
C ALA A 97 12.31 -8.03 -6.21
N GLU A 98 11.70 -6.95 -5.72
CA GLU A 98 11.23 -5.82 -6.53
C GLU A 98 12.28 -4.70 -6.70
N GLY A 99 13.51 -4.89 -6.18
CA GLY A 99 14.61 -3.94 -6.30
C GLY A 99 14.67 -2.86 -5.21
N ILE A 100 13.88 -3.01 -4.14
CA ILE A 100 13.96 -2.11 -2.98
C ILE A 100 15.19 -2.47 -2.14
N VAL A 101 16.05 -1.49 -1.89
CA VAL A 101 17.24 -1.68 -1.06
C VAL A 101 16.97 -1.20 0.37
N PHE A 102 17.46 -1.97 1.34
CA PHE A 102 17.45 -1.65 2.76
C PHE A 102 18.87 -1.43 3.28
N ASP A 103 19.05 -0.43 4.13
CA ASP A 103 20.31 -0.19 4.83
C ASP A 103 20.56 -1.22 5.95
N ALA A 104 21.73 -1.11 6.59
CA ALA A 104 22.11 -1.95 7.73
C ALA A 104 21.14 -1.84 8.94
N ASN A 105 20.34 -0.77 9.01
CA ASN A 105 19.34 -0.54 10.05
C ASN A 105 17.92 -0.96 9.64
N GLY A 106 17.77 -1.65 8.49
CA GLY A 106 16.49 -2.10 7.96
C GLY A 106 15.59 -0.97 7.48
N ARG A 107 16.16 0.16 7.03
CA ARG A 107 15.45 1.30 6.44
C ARG A 107 15.64 1.33 4.93
N THR A 108 14.56 1.59 4.21
CA THR A 108 14.60 1.96 2.80
C THR A 108 14.40 3.46 2.63
N SER A 109 14.95 4.01 1.55
CA SER A 109 14.85 5.43 1.22
C SER A 109 13.49 5.75 0.60
N LEU A 110 12.64 6.44 1.37
CA LEU A 110 11.39 6.97 0.82
C LEU A 110 11.62 8.02 -0.27
N ALA A 111 12.80 8.65 -0.33
CA ALA A 111 13.10 9.58 -1.41
C ALA A 111 13.22 8.87 -2.77
N ASP A 112 13.74 7.65 -2.78
CA ASP A 112 14.01 6.89 -4.00
C ASP A 112 12.83 5.99 -4.39
N TYR A 113 12.14 5.43 -3.39
CA TYR A 113 11.16 4.37 -3.61
C TYR A 113 9.71 4.77 -3.29
N ALA A 114 9.44 5.95 -2.71
CA ALA A 114 8.06 6.31 -2.39
C ALA A 114 7.18 6.36 -3.64
N TRP A 115 5.98 5.79 -3.54
CA TRP A 115 4.95 5.95 -4.56
C TRP A 115 4.54 7.43 -4.64
N PRO A 116 4.58 8.09 -5.82
CA PRO A 116 4.40 9.54 -5.93
C PRO A 116 2.96 10.02 -5.69
N VAL A 117 1.98 9.12 -5.57
CA VAL A 117 0.57 9.48 -5.38
C VAL A 117 0.32 9.86 -3.91
N ALA A 118 0.13 11.14 -3.64
CA ALA A 118 -0.05 11.65 -2.27
C ALA A 118 -1.51 11.96 -1.88
N SER A 119 -2.46 11.87 -2.81
CA SER A 119 -3.87 12.24 -2.57
C SER A 119 -4.84 11.46 -3.46
N GLU A 120 -6.12 11.43 -3.06
CA GLU A 120 -7.20 10.85 -3.87
C GLU A 120 -7.31 11.49 -5.25
N ALA A 121 -7.13 12.81 -5.37
CA ALA A 121 -7.17 13.49 -6.65
C ALA A 121 -6.05 13.02 -7.59
N MET A 122 -4.82 12.90 -7.08
CA MET A 122 -3.69 12.38 -7.86
C MET A 122 -3.87 10.90 -8.22
N PHE A 123 -4.47 10.12 -7.33
CA PHE A 123 -4.81 8.73 -7.59
C PHE A 123 -5.68 8.64 -8.84
N PHE A 124 -6.85 9.30 -8.85
CA PHE A 124 -7.74 9.30 -10.02
C PHE A 124 -7.14 9.94 -11.28
N ALA A 125 -6.26 10.93 -11.14
CA ALA A 125 -5.55 11.53 -12.28
C ALA A 125 -4.57 10.55 -12.94
N GLN A 126 -3.83 9.77 -12.14
CA GLN A 126 -2.93 8.72 -12.64
C GLN A 126 -3.71 7.66 -13.43
N LEU A 127 -4.91 7.33 -12.97
CA LEU A 127 -5.75 6.28 -13.54
C LEU A 127 -6.43 6.71 -14.84
N SER A 128 -6.78 7.98 -14.97
CA SER A 128 -7.33 8.55 -16.22
C SER A 128 -6.29 8.71 -17.34
N SER A 129 -5.00 8.54 -17.02
CA SER A 129 -3.88 8.73 -17.96
C SER A 129 -3.33 7.41 -18.53
N THR A 130 -3.99 6.27 -18.22
CA THR A 130 -3.58 4.92 -18.64
C THR A 130 -4.67 4.28 -19.45
#